data_AF-A0A669D304-F1
#
_entry.id   AF-A0A669D304-F1
#
_cell.length_a   1.000
_cell.length_b   1.000
_cell.length_c   1.000
_cell.angle_alpha   90.00
_cell.angle_beta   90.00
_cell.angle_gamma   90.00
#
_symmetry.space_group_name_H-M   'P 1'
#
loop_
_entity.id
_entity.type
_entity.pdbx_description
1 polymer ?
#
loop_
_entity_poly.entity_id
_entity_poly.type
_entity_poly.pdbx_seq_one_letter_code
_entity_poly.pdbx_strand_id
1 'polypeptide(L)'
;MYSPLGCHIIGLLWNLSSANELKQELTATALPALTQHVVVPYTSLSDTGPSSYIDPSVFNCATGCLRNLSSGKDGQRQTMRSCPGLIDSLMSYMKSCVAEENPDDSSLENCACILHNLSYKLEQESSGSFSNYNPSRDAQPEKSPTIGCFSPKSSKAQKTVDASPPSGVKWLSHPNAIDTYLSLLESSENKATLEACCGALQNLTATKGNVSTKKLIIRIMVLLSSGDPASSTLALTKQRFSSNENMSDTECFLLKQRATEASVPS
;
A
#
# COMPACT_ATOMS: atom_id res chain seq x y z
N MET A 1 -11.90 -4.30 30.11
CA MET A 1 -13.23 -4.90 29.82
C MET A 1 -14.13 -3.83 29.18
N TYR A 2 -13.85 -3.45 27.93
CA TYR A 2 -14.77 -2.68 27.06
C TYR A 2 -15.37 -3.72 26.09
N SER A 3 -16.26 -4.59 26.56
CA SER A 3 -17.72 -4.50 26.50
C SER A 3 -18.30 -4.51 25.06
N PRO A 4 -19.15 -5.49 24.69
CA PRO A 4 -19.66 -5.77 23.34
C PRO A 4 -20.39 -4.62 22.62
N LEU A 5 -20.59 -3.48 23.30
CA LEU A 5 -21.24 -2.29 22.73
C LEU A 5 -20.43 -1.66 21.58
N GLY A 6 -19.09 -1.67 21.66
CA GLY A 6 -18.23 -1.13 20.61
C GLY A 6 -18.36 -1.90 19.30
N CYS A 7 -18.36 -3.24 19.37
CA CYS A 7 -18.59 -4.11 18.22
C CYS A 7 -20.00 -3.95 17.64
N HIS A 8 -21.05 -3.76 18.47
CA HIS A 8 -22.40 -3.52 17.97
C HIS A 8 -22.55 -2.19 17.21
N ILE A 9 -22.03 -1.08 17.76
CA ILE A 9 -22.10 0.23 17.08
C ILE A 9 -21.32 0.19 15.77
N ILE A 10 -20.11 -0.40 15.78
CA ILE A 10 -19.27 -0.48 14.59
C ILE A 10 -19.84 -1.49 13.57
N GLY A 11 -20.45 -2.58 14.04
CA GLY A 11 -21.17 -3.53 13.18
C GLY A 11 -22.39 -2.90 12.49
N LEU A 12 -23.12 -2.02 13.18
CA LEU A 12 -24.17 -1.20 12.56
C LEU A 12 -23.59 -0.25 11.51
N LEU A 13 -22.48 0.43 11.81
CA LEU A 13 -21.80 1.28 10.83
C LEU A 13 -21.32 0.48 9.61
N TRP A 14 -20.79 -0.72 9.81
CA TRP A 14 -20.41 -1.61 8.72
C TRP A 14 -21.62 -1.95 7.84
N ASN A 15 -22.75 -2.33 8.42
CA ASN A 15 -23.96 -2.60 7.65
C ASN A 15 -24.44 -1.37 6.86
N LEU A 16 -24.48 -0.19 7.51
CA LEU A 16 -24.90 1.06 6.86
C LEU A 16 -23.93 1.50 5.76
N SER A 17 -22.63 1.25 5.92
CA SER A 17 -21.59 1.62 4.94
C SER A 17 -21.74 0.91 3.60
N SER A 18 -22.49 -0.20 3.55
CA SER A 18 -22.81 -0.91 2.31
C SER A 18 -23.78 -0.11 1.40
N ALA A 19 -24.56 0.81 1.96
CA ALA A 19 -25.49 1.66 1.20
C ALA A 19 -24.75 2.85 0.58
N ASN A 20 -24.78 2.95 -0.76
CA ASN A 20 -24.03 3.98 -1.49
C ASN A 20 -24.47 5.40 -1.15
N GLU A 21 -25.75 5.58 -0.82
CA GLU A 21 -26.37 6.85 -0.46
C GLU A 21 -25.84 7.40 0.86
N LEU A 22 -25.39 6.52 1.76
CA LEU A 22 -24.88 6.89 3.09
C LEU A 22 -23.36 7.07 3.13
N LYS A 23 -22.62 6.56 2.13
CA LYS A 23 -21.15 6.58 2.13
C LYS A 23 -20.57 7.98 2.28
N GLN A 24 -21.16 8.99 1.64
CA GLN A 24 -20.67 10.37 1.75
C GLN A 24 -20.73 10.87 3.20
N GLU A 25 -21.88 10.71 3.85
CA GLU A 25 -22.10 11.14 5.23
C GLU A 25 -21.23 10.36 6.22
N LEU A 26 -21.16 9.03 6.05
CA LEU A 26 -20.31 8.17 6.89
C LEU A 26 -18.81 8.45 6.69
N THR A 27 -18.39 8.82 5.49
CA THR A 27 -17.01 9.27 5.23
C THR A 27 -16.71 10.61 5.92
N ALA A 28 -17.70 11.49 6.07
CA ALA A 28 -17.51 12.76 6.78
C ALA A 28 -17.48 12.58 8.31
N THR A 29 -18.30 11.66 8.84
CA THR A 29 -18.57 11.56 10.28
C THR A 29 -17.93 10.35 10.95
N ALA A 30 -18.09 9.15 10.39
CA ALA A 30 -17.61 7.91 10.99
C ALA A 30 -16.12 7.67 10.74
N LEU A 31 -15.61 8.00 9.55
CA LEU A 31 -14.20 7.79 9.19
C LEU A 31 -13.23 8.42 10.22
N PRO A 32 -13.30 9.72 10.58
CA PRO A 32 -12.35 10.30 11.53
C PRO A 32 -12.41 9.61 12.90
N ALA A 33 -13.61 9.29 13.38
CA ALA A 33 -13.82 8.64 14.66
C ALA A 33 -13.26 7.20 14.69
N LEU A 34 -13.55 6.41 13.65
CA LEU A 34 -13.01 5.05 13.51
C LEU A 34 -11.49 5.06 13.40
N THR A 35 -10.93 6.01 12.64
CA THR A 35 -9.47 6.13 12.50
C THR A 35 -8.81 6.48 13.82
N GLN A 36 -9.28 7.53 14.51
CA GLN A 36 -8.65 8.05 15.73
C GLN A 36 -8.84 7.16 16.95
N HIS A 37 -9.98 6.47 17.07
CA HIS A 37 -10.32 5.72 18.28
C HIS A 37 -10.20 4.21 18.15
N VAL A 38 -10.08 3.68 16.92
CA VAL A 38 -9.96 2.24 16.69
C VAL A 38 -8.70 1.91 15.91
N VAL A 39 -8.56 2.44 14.69
CA VAL A 39 -7.46 2.04 13.78
C VAL A 39 -6.10 2.45 14.34
N VAL A 40 -5.90 3.74 14.63
CA VAL A 40 -4.60 4.25 15.13
C VAL A 40 -4.20 3.58 16.45
N PRO A 41 -5.07 3.49 17.48
CA PRO A 41 -4.71 2.81 18.74
C PRO A 41 -4.43 1.32 18.57
N TYR A 42 -5.09 0.64 17.62
CA TYR A 42 -4.88 -0.79 17.38
C TYR A 42 -3.51 -1.09 16.76
N THR A 43 -3.07 -0.25 15.82
CA THR A 43 -1.84 -0.49 15.05
C THR A 43 -0.60 0.16 15.67
N SER A 44 -0.78 1.03 16.66
CA SER A 44 0.34 1.63 17.39
C SER A 44 0.96 0.57 18.31
N LEU A 45 2.01 -0.11 17.86
CA LEU A 45 2.79 -1.01 18.72
C LEU A 45 3.38 -0.20 19.89
N SER A 46 3.11 -0.63 21.12
CA SER A 46 3.84 -0.19 22.29
C SER A 46 5.13 -1.01 22.39
N ASP A 47 6.30 -0.37 22.24
CA ASP A 47 7.62 -0.97 22.52
C ASP A 47 7.77 -1.48 23.98
N THR A 48 6.76 -1.25 24.83
CA THR A 48 6.76 -1.57 26.27
C THR A 48 5.63 -2.52 26.71
N GLY A 49 5.01 -3.27 25.79
CA GLY A 49 4.02 -4.33 26.09
C GLY A 49 2.57 -3.83 26.27
N PRO A 50 1.66 -4.72 26.72
CA PRO A 50 0.90 -5.59 25.81
C PRO A 50 0.00 -4.81 24.85
N SER A 51 -0.19 -5.40 23.67
CA SER A 51 -1.25 -5.22 22.68
C SER A 51 -2.34 -4.19 23.01
N SER A 52 -2.57 -3.27 22.08
CA SER A 52 -3.79 -2.47 21.92
C SER A 52 -4.97 -2.94 22.79
N TYR A 53 -5.52 -2.04 23.62
CA TYR A 53 -6.74 -2.31 24.41
C TYR A 53 -8.00 -2.50 23.55
N ILE A 54 -7.91 -2.26 22.24
CA ILE A 54 -8.96 -2.50 21.26
C ILE A 54 -8.99 -4.00 20.93
N ASP A 55 -10.16 -4.59 21.09
CA ASP A 55 -10.41 -5.99 20.73
C ASP A 55 -10.20 -6.23 19.22
N PRO A 56 -9.54 -7.31 18.79
CA PRO A 56 -9.33 -7.61 17.37
C PRO A 56 -10.62 -7.63 16.54
N SER A 57 -11.76 -8.06 17.10
CA SER A 57 -13.05 -8.05 16.40
C SER A 57 -13.54 -6.63 16.14
N VAL A 58 -13.27 -5.69 17.05
CA VAL A 58 -13.62 -4.27 16.90
C VAL A 58 -12.80 -3.64 15.79
N PHE A 59 -11.50 -3.95 15.71
CA PHE A 59 -10.64 -3.53 14.61
C PHE A 59 -11.09 -4.12 13.27
N ASN A 60 -11.42 -5.41 13.24
CA ASN A 60 -11.92 -6.08 12.03
C ASN A 60 -13.24 -5.46 11.54
N CYS A 61 -14.20 -5.19 12.43
CA CYS A 61 -15.45 -4.52 12.07
C CYS A 61 -15.22 -3.07 11.57
N ALA A 62 -14.31 -2.32 12.21
CA ALA A 62 -13.99 -0.96 11.81
C ALA A 62 -13.35 -0.93 10.42
N THR A 63 -12.38 -1.80 10.17
CA THR A 63 -11.75 -1.93 8.85
C THR A 63 -12.72 -2.46 7.79
N GLY A 64 -13.67 -3.34 8.14
CA GLY A 64 -14.78 -3.74 7.26
C GLY A 64 -15.68 -2.57 6.84
N CYS A 65 -16.03 -1.69 7.79
CA CYS A 65 -16.74 -0.43 7.49
C CYS A 65 -15.92 0.48 6.56
N LEU A 66 -14.65 0.71 6.89
CA LEU A 66 -13.77 1.57 6.09
C LEU A 66 -13.52 1.00 4.68
N ARG A 67 -13.47 -0.33 4.53
CA ARG A 67 -13.40 -1.01 3.23
C ARG A 67 -14.59 -0.62 2.35
N ASN A 68 -15.80 -0.66 2.90
CA ASN A 68 -16.99 -0.23 2.17
C ASN A 68 -16.95 1.26 1.81
N LEU A 69 -16.51 2.13 2.72
CA LEU A 69 -16.38 3.56 2.44
C LEU A 69 -15.35 3.86 1.34
N SER A 70 -14.23 3.11 1.32
CA SER A 70 -13.15 3.29 0.34
C SER A 70 -13.56 3.00 -1.10
N SER A 71 -14.62 2.21 -1.31
CA SER A 71 -15.22 1.94 -2.63
C SER A 71 -16.06 3.12 -3.17
N GLY A 72 -16.15 4.23 -2.43
CA GLY A 72 -16.87 5.44 -2.83
C GLY A 72 -16.27 6.15 -4.05
N LYS A 73 -16.91 7.24 -4.47
CA LYS A 73 -16.49 8.07 -5.60
C LYS A 73 -15.30 8.95 -5.22
N ASP A 74 -14.81 9.72 -6.19
CA ASP A 74 -13.57 10.51 -6.12
C ASP A 74 -13.50 11.37 -4.84
N GLY A 75 -14.59 12.03 -4.45
CA GLY A 75 -14.64 12.85 -3.23
C GLY A 75 -14.43 12.05 -1.93
N GLN A 76 -15.05 10.87 -1.80
CA GLN A 76 -14.85 10.03 -0.61
C GLN A 76 -13.42 9.50 -0.53
N ARG A 77 -12.84 9.06 -1.66
CA ARG A 77 -11.44 8.59 -1.70
C ARG A 77 -10.47 9.70 -1.31
N GLN A 78 -10.66 10.91 -1.80
CA GLN A 78 -9.84 12.07 -1.42
C GLN A 78 -9.92 12.37 0.08
N THR A 79 -11.13 12.32 0.66
CA THR A 79 -11.30 12.48 2.12
C THR A 79 -10.58 11.39 2.90
N MET A 80 -10.70 10.12 2.50
CA MET A 80 -9.99 9.01 3.14
C MET A 80 -8.46 9.14 3.02
N ARG A 81 -7.93 9.53 1.86
CA ARG A 81 -6.49 9.77 1.67
C ARG A 81 -5.95 10.91 2.54
N SER A 82 -6.81 11.88 2.83
CA SER A 82 -6.48 13.05 3.65
C SER A 82 -6.74 12.81 5.14
N CYS A 83 -7.34 11.69 5.52
CA CYS A 83 -7.64 11.35 6.91
C CYS A 83 -6.34 11.05 7.68
N PRO A 84 -5.95 11.87 8.67
CA PRO A 84 -4.70 11.71 9.37
C PRO A 84 -4.58 10.35 10.05
N GLY A 85 -3.44 9.67 9.85
CA GLY A 85 -3.13 8.39 10.49
C GLY A 85 -3.83 7.17 9.88
N LEU A 86 -4.80 7.33 8.96
CA LEU A 86 -5.48 6.18 8.34
C LEU A 86 -4.49 5.31 7.55
N ILE A 87 -3.88 5.89 6.50
CA ILE A 87 -3.02 5.12 5.59
C ILE A 87 -1.77 4.62 6.33
N ASP A 88 -1.19 5.45 7.19
CA ASP A 88 -0.02 5.10 8.00
C ASP A 88 -0.29 3.86 8.86
N SER A 89 -1.43 3.84 9.56
CA SER A 89 -1.83 2.74 10.45
C SER A 89 -2.11 1.46 9.67
N LEU A 90 -2.87 1.55 8.57
CA LEU A 90 -3.17 0.39 7.72
C LEU A 90 -1.88 -0.21 7.15
N MET A 91 -0.96 0.62 6.65
CA MET A 91 0.31 0.14 6.12
C MET A 91 1.20 -0.48 7.21
N SER A 92 1.26 0.14 8.39
CA SER A 92 1.98 -0.42 9.53
C SER A 92 1.45 -1.80 9.90
N TYR A 93 0.13 -1.96 9.97
CA TYR A 93 -0.50 -3.24 10.27
C TYR A 93 -0.19 -4.31 9.24
N MET A 94 -0.33 -3.99 7.95
CA MET A 94 0.01 -4.93 6.87
C MET A 94 1.47 -5.40 6.95
N LYS A 95 2.39 -4.48 7.23
CA LYS A 95 3.81 -4.80 7.42
C LYS A 95 4.06 -5.68 8.64
N SER A 96 3.36 -5.43 9.76
CA SER A 96 3.44 -6.28 10.94
C SER A 96 2.96 -7.69 10.65
N CYS A 97 1.83 -7.86 9.95
CA CYS A 97 1.35 -9.19 9.56
C CYS A 97 2.36 -9.96 8.69
N VAL A 98 3.03 -9.27 7.75
CA VAL A 98 4.10 -9.89 6.95
C VAL A 98 5.29 -10.27 7.83
N ALA A 99 5.72 -9.39 8.74
CA ALA A 99 6.87 -9.64 9.63
C ALA A 99 6.61 -10.76 10.66
N GLU A 100 5.35 -10.94 11.06
CA GLU A 100 4.90 -11.96 12.00
C GLU A 100 4.49 -13.28 11.30
N GLU A 101 4.72 -13.39 9.99
CA GLU A 101 4.35 -14.57 9.18
C GLU A 101 2.86 -14.93 9.29
N ASN A 102 1.99 -13.91 9.40
CA ASN A 102 0.54 -14.04 9.48
C ASN A 102 -0.17 -13.35 8.29
N PRO A 103 0.06 -13.82 7.05
CA PRO A 103 -0.41 -13.14 5.83
C PRO A 103 -1.92 -13.30 5.55
N ASP A 104 -2.63 -14.12 6.33
CA ASP A 104 -4.05 -14.44 6.13
C ASP A 104 -4.96 -13.95 7.26
N ASP A 105 -4.51 -12.96 8.04
CA ASP A 105 -5.36 -12.33 9.05
C ASP A 105 -6.63 -11.70 8.43
N SER A 106 -7.77 -11.86 9.09
CA SER A 106 -9.06 -11.36 8.57
C SER A 106 -9.08 -9.84 8.41
N SER A 107 -8.40 -9.09 9.29
CA SER A 107 -8.35 -7.63 9.23
C SER A 107 -7.35 -7.17 8.17
N LEU A 108 -6.34 -7.99 7.87
CA LEU A 108 -5.36 -7.73 6.81
C LEU A 108 -6.04 -7.69 5.43
N GLU A 109 -6.97 -8.60 5.15
CA GLU A 109 -7.77 -8.57 3.92
C GLU A 109 -8.48 -7.21 3.75
N ASN A 110 -9.13 -6.73 4.82
CA ASN A 110 -9.82 -5.45 4.82
C ASN A 110 -8.84 -4.29 4.59
N CYS A 111 -7.68 -4.30 5.24
CA CYS A 111 -6.63 -3.30 5.04
C CYS A 111 -6.13 -3.26 3.59
N ALA A 112 -5.81 -4.42 3.01
CA ALA A 112 -5.36 -4.54 1.64
C ALA A 112 -6.42 -4.01 0.66
N CYS A 113 -7.70 -4.35 0.87
CA CYS A 113 -8.82 -3.85 0.08
C CYS A 113 -8.99 -2.33 0.17
N ILE A 114 -8.86 -1.74 1.36
CA ILE A 114 -8.91 -0.28 1.53
C ILE A 114 -7.80 0.36 0.70
N LEU A 115 -6.55 -0.10 0.84
CA LEU A 115 -5.42 0.50 0.14
C LEU A 115 -5.47 0.29 -1.38
N HIS A 116 -5.98 -0.85 -1.84
CA HIS A 116 -6.31 -1.09 -3.25
C HIS A 116 -7.25 0.01 -3.77
N ASN A 117 -8.37 0.22 -3.11
CA ASN A 117 -9.36 1.23 -3.52
C ASN A 117 -8.79 2.65 -3.46
N LEU A 118 -7.99 2.96 -2.43
CA LEU A 118 -7.35 4.27 -2.31
C LEU A 118 -6.21 4.47 -3.31
N SER A 119 -5.66 3.41 -3.91
CA SER A 119 -4.66 3.51 -4.98
C SER A 119 -5.27 3.83 -6.35
N TYR A 120 -6.60 3.66 -6.51
CA TYR A 120 -7.29 3.94 -7.76
C TYR A 120 -7.24 5.42 -8.15
N LYS A 121 -6.83 5.74 -9.39
CA LYS A 121 -6.67 7.11 -9.90
C LYS A 121 -5.79 8.04 -9.03
N LEU A 122 -4.77 7.47 -8.40
CA LEU A 122 -3.96 8.19 -7.41
C LEU A 122 -3.31 9.47 -7.97
N GLU A 123 -2.72 9.44 -9.17
CA GLU A 123 -2.07 10.62 -9.76
C GLU A 123 -3.08 11.72 -10.14
N GLN A 124 -4.25 11.32 -10.66
CA GLN A 124 -5.29 12.26 -11.07
C GLN A 124 -5.94 12.97 -9.88
N GLU A 125 -6.13 12.25 -8.77
CA GLU A 125 -6.87 12.76 -7.60
C GLU A 125 -5.97 13.32 -6.50
N SER A 126 -4.67 13.01 -6.51
CA SER A 126 -3.69 13.46 -5.51
C SER A 126 -2.35 13.78 -6.19
N SER A 127 -2.20 15.03 -6.64
CA SER A 127 -0.98 15.51 -7.30
C SER A 127 0.21 15.42 -6.35
N GLY A 128 1.34 14.89 -6.85
CA GLY A 128 2.57 14.76 -6.07
C GLY A 128 2.70 13.47 -5.26
N SER A 129 1.72 12.55 -5.32
CA SER A 129 1.83 11.24 -4.65
C SER A 129 3.10 10.47 -5.08
N PHE A 130 3.46 10.59 -6.37
CA PHE A 130 4.65 9.95 -6.97
C PHE A 130 5.94 10.80 -6.91
N SER A 131 5.94 11.99 -6.29
CA SER A 131 7.05 12.96 -6.41
C SER A 131 8.37 12.49 -5.82
N ASN A 132 8.35 11.51 -4.92
CA ASN A 132 9.51 11.12 -4.11
C ASN A 132 10.18 9.82 -4.53
N TYR A 133 9.75 9.18 -5.62
CA TYR A 133 10.37 7.92 -6.05
C TYR A 133 11.76 8.16 -6.66
N ASN A 134 12.81 7.95 -5.86
CA ASN A 134 14.20 7.93 -6.32
C ASN A 134 14.90 6.63 -5.88
N PRO A 135 15.09 5.65 -6.78
CA PRO A 135 15.64 4.34 -6.44
C PRO A 135 17.14 4.37 -6.08
N SER A 136 17.85 5.48 -6.32
CA SER A 136 19.29 5.58 -6.07
C SER A 136 19.71 5.58 -4.59
N ARG A 137 18.76 5.49 -3.64
CA ARG A 137 19.06 5.49 -2.20
C ARG A 137 18.86 4.13 -1.51
N ASP A 138 18.08 3.21 -2.09
CA ASP A 138 17.80 1.89 -1.47
C ASP A 138 18.93 0.85 -1.66
N ALA A 139 19.99 1.18 -2.40
CA ALA A 139 21.09 0.27 -2.72
C ALA A 139 22.44 0.67 -2.06
N GLN A 140 22.43 1.47 -0.99
CA GLN A 140 23.65 1.74 -0.23
C GLN A 140 23.55 1.16 1.19
N PRO A 141 24.33 0.11 1.53
CA PRO A 141 24.63 -0.14 2.93
C PRO A 141 25.44 1.04 3.46
N GLU A 142 25.08 1.52 4.66
CA GLU A 142 25.82 2.50 5.46
C GLU A 142 27.34 2.31 5.31
N LYS A 143 27.98 3.16 4.50
CA LYS A 143 29.44 3.22 4.41
C LYS A 143 29.91 4.44 5.19
N SER A 144 30.73 4.14 6.19
CA SER A 144 31.50 5.06 7.04
C SER A 144 32.18 6.18 6.24
N PRO A 145 32.36 7.37 6.85
CA PRO A 145 32.89 8.52 6.12
C PRO A 145 34.41 8.38 6.00
N THR A 146 34.90 7.95 4.84
CA THR A 146 36.30 8.13 4.48
C THR A 146 36.51 9.57 3.99
N ILE A 147 37.23 10.33 4.80
CA ILE A 147 37.70 11.70 4.55
C ILE A 147 38.59 11.71 3.28
N GLY A 148 38.33 12.63 2.35
CA GLY A 148 39.16 12.77 1.15
C GLY A 148 38.81 13.92 0.20
N CYS A 149 39.43 15.08 0.47
CA CYS A 149 40.03 16.03 -0.50
C CYS A 149 39.17 17.03 -1.32
N PHE A 150 39.45 18.31 -1.03
CA PHE A 150 39.24 19.60 -1.71
C PHE A 150 38.90 19.64 -3.23
N SER A 151 37.82 20.37 -3.58
CA SER A 151 37.84 21.58 -4.45
C SER A 151 36.47 22.30 -4.50
N PRO A 152 36.40 23.65 -4.64
CA PRO A 152 35.18 24.44 -4.39
C PRO A 152 34.45 24.92 -5.66
N LYS A 153 33.17 25.30 -5.48
CA LYS A 153 32.27 26.13 -6.31
C LYS A 153 31.20 25.39 -7.14
N SER A 154 29.99 25.32 -6.57
CA SER A 154 28.74 25.72 -7.25
C SER A 154 27.60 25.76 -6.22
N SER A 155 27.14 26.96 -5.88
CA SER A 155 25.95 27.17 -5.07
C SER A 155 24.71 26.86 -5.90
N LYS A 156 24.28 25.61 -5.90
CA LYS A 156 22.91 25.24 -6.25
C LYS A 156 22.38 24.44 -5.08
N ALA A 157 21.56 25.12 -4.28
CA ALA A 157 20.93 24.61 -3.08
C ALA A 157 20.41 23.19 -3.31
N GLN A 158 21.15 22.20 -2.80
CA GLN A 158 20.60 20.89 -2.54
C GLN A 158 19.50 21.13 -1.50
N LYS A 159 18.25 21.18 -1.95
CA LYS A 159 17.12 20.89 -1.06
C LYS A 159 17.42 19.49 -0.52
N THR A 160 17.91 19.45 0.72
CA THR A 160 17.88 18.29 1.59
C THR A 160 16.41 17.95 1.77
N VAL A 161 15.87 17.14 0.86
CA VAL A 161 14.53 16.57 0.97
C VAL A 161 14.62 15.54 2.09
N ASP A 162 13.88 15.80 3.16
CA ASP A 162 13.84 15.07 4.42
C ASP A 162 13.88 13.55 4.21
N ALA A 163 14.80 12.88 4.90
CA ALA A 163 14.86 11.42 5.04
C ALA A 163 13.77 10.89 5.98
N SER A 164 12.67 11.62 6.14
CA SER A 164 11.53 11.21 6.97
C SER A 164 10.80 10.05 6.29
N PRO A 165 10.32 9.06 7.07
CA PRO A 165 9.47 8.01 6.52
C PRO A 165 8.27 8.60 5.76
N PRO A 166 7.76 7.92 4.73
CA PRO A 166 6.55 8.37 4.04
C PRO A 166 5.40 8.52 5.03
N SER A 167 4.51 9.46 4.76
CA SER A 167 3.33 9.71 5.59
C SER A 167 2.07 9.90 4.76
N GLY A 168 0.94 9.42 5.29
CA GLY A 168 -0.37 9.50 4.67
C GLY A 168 -0.38 8.98 3.23
N VAL A 169 -0.94 9.76 2.31
CA VAL A 169 -1.09 9.40 0.89
C VAL A 169 0.21 9.00 0.19
N LYS A 170 1.38 9.48 0.66
CA LYS A 170 2.68 9.14 0.07
C LYS A 170 3.01 7.65 0.20
N TRP A 171 2.45 6.95 1.19
CA TRP A 171 2.61 5.50 1.34
C TRP A 171 2.11 4.72 0.13
N LEU A 172 1.01 5.16 -0.50
CA LEU A 172 0.34 4.38 -1.56
C LEU A 172 1.24 4.10 -2.76
N SER A 173 2.21 4.98 -3.04
CA SER A 173 3.22 4.79 -4.10
C SER A 173 4.64 4.63 -3.57
N HIS A 174 4.80 4.40 -2.26
CA HIS A 174 6.12 4.22 -1.65
C HIS A 174 6.66 2.81 -1.91
N PRO A 175 7.98 2.63 -2.16
CA PRO A 175 8.54 1.31 -2.44
C PRO A 175 8.27 0.28 -1.34
N ASN A 176 8.38 0.63 -0.07
CA ASN A 176 8.08 -0.31 1.03
C ASN A 176 6.62 -0.81 1.01
N ALA A 177 5.66 -0.03 0.50
CA ALA A 177 4.27 -0.49 0.34
C ALA A 177 4.18 -1.53 -0.78
N ILE A 178 4.90 -1.30 -1.89
CA ILE A 178 5.01 -2.25 -3.00
C ILE A 178 5.64 -3.56 -2.54
N ASP A 179 6.75 -3.48 -1.80
CA ASP A 179 7.42 -4.67 -1.27
C ASP A 179 6.46 -5.46 -0.34
N THR A 180 5.66 -4.77 0.47
CA THR A 180 4.62 -5.40 1.31
C THR A 180 3.55 -6.12 0.48
N TYR A 181 3.03 -5.49 -0.59
CA TYR A 181 2.07 -6.14 -1.49
C TYR A 181 2.65 -7.38 -2.17
N LEU A 182 3.92 -7.33 -2.58
CA LEU A 182 4.60 -8.44 -3.22
C LEU A 182 4.85 -9.59 -2.24
N SER A 183 5.31 -9.31 -1.02
CA SER A 183 5.44 -10.33 0.02
C SER A 183 4.11 -11.03 0.31
N LEU A 184 3.00 -10.29 0.34
CA LEU A 184 1.67 -10.89 0.51
C LEU A 184 1.24 -11.72 -0.70
N LEU A 185 1.60 -11.33 -1.93
CA LEU A 185 1.33 -12.14 -3.12
C LEU A 185 2.08 -13.49 -3.13
N GLU A 186 3.21 -13.56 -2.43
CA GLU A 186 4.03 -14.77 -2.30
C GLU A 186 3.61 -15.66 -1.12
N SER A 187 3.10 -15.07 -0.03
CA SER A 187 2.88 -15.78 1.24
C SER A 187 1.42 -16.02 1.62
N SER A 188 0.45 -15.27 1.10
CA SER A 188 -0.97 -15.38 1.46
C SER A 188 -1.68 -16.49 0.67
N GLU A 189 -2.56 -17.24 1.33
CA GLU A 189 -3.51 -18.16 0.69
C GLU A 189 -4.91 -17.55 0.51
N ASN A 190 -5.18 -16.41 1.18
CA ASN A 190 -6.44 -15.68 1.07
C ASN A 190 -6.57 -15.00 -0.31
N LYS A 191 -7.46 -15.53 -1.14
CA LYS A 191 -7.74 -15.02 -2.50
C LYS A 191 -8.13 -13.55 -2.54
N ALA A 192 -8.86 -13.03 -1.56
CA ALA A 192 -9.26 -11.64 -1.53
C ALA A 192 -8.08 -10.71 -1.18
N THR A 193 -7.19 -11.12 -0.27
CA THR A 193 -5.92 -10.42 0.01
C THR A 193 -5.06 -10.36 -1.24
N LEU A 194 -4.89 -11.50 -1.92
CA LEU A 194 -4.13 -11.62 -3.16
C LEU A 194 -4.70 -10.73 -4.27
N GLU A 195 -6.04 -10.75 -4.46
CA GLU A 195 -6.72 -9.91 -5.45
C GLU A 195 -6.55 -8.42 -5.14
N ALA A 196 -6.67 -8.03 -3.87
CA ALA A 196 -6.49 -6.65 -3.45
C ALA A 196 -5.05 -6.16 -3.67
N CYS A 197 -4.04 -6.94 -3.31
CA CYS A 197 -2.64 -6.60 -3.53
C CYS A 197 -2.33 -6.47 -5.03
N CYS A 198 -2.82 -7.43 -5.84
CA CYS A 198 -2.70 -7.39 -7.30
C CYS A 198 -3.38 -6.14 -7.88
N GLY A 199 -4.59 -5.81 -7.41
CA GLY A 199 -5.36 -4.63 -7.82
C GLY A 199 -4.69 -3.31 -7.44
N ALA A 200 -4.10 -3.23 -6.24
CA ALA A 200 -3.33 -2.06 -5.80
C ALA A 200 -2.15 -1.80 -6.75
N LEU A 201 -1.34 -2.83 -7.04
CA LEU A 201 -0.20 -2.71 -7.96
C LEU A 201 -0.67 -2.34 -9.38
N GLN A 202 -1.79 -2.91 -9.86
CA GLN A 202 -2.36 -2.54 -11.16
C GLN A 202 -2.75 -1.06 -11.19
N ASN A 203 -3.44 -0.56 -10.15
CA ASN A 203 -3.84 0.84 -10.06
C ASN A 203 -2.63 1.80 -10.10
N LEU A 204 -1.54 1.44 -9.42
CA LEU A 204 -0.31 2.24 -9.41
C LEU A 204 0.38 2.31 -10.78
N THR A 205 0.23 1.27 -11.61
CA THR A 205 0.82 1.19 -12.95
C THR A 205 -0.12 1.59 -14.08
N ALA A 206 -1.41 1.80 -13.80
CA ALA A 206 -2.37 2.38 -14.75
C ALA A 206 -2.13 3.88 -14.98
N THR A 207 -1.21 4.47 -14.23
CA THR A 207 -0.91 5.90 -14.24
C THR A 207 0.00 6.28 -15.41
N LYS A 208 -0.48 7.16 -16.31
CA LYS A 208 0.30 7.73 -17.43
C LYS A 208 1.16 8.89 -16.93
N GLY A 209 2.28 8.56 -16.26
CA GLY A 209 3.03 9.54 -15.48
C GLY A 209 4.51 9.66 -15.81
N ASN A 210 5.09 10.76 -15.32
CA ASN A 210 6.48 11.23 -15.43
C ASN A 210 7.57 10.16 -15.10
N VAL A 211 8.85 10.56 -15.16
CA VAL A 211 10.01 9.67 -14.92
C VAL A 211 9.89 8.87 -13.61
N SER A 212 9.33 9.45 -12.54
CA SER A 212 9.18 8.76 -11.25
C SER A 212 8.20 7.59 -11.33
N THR A 213 7.07 7.78 -12.00
CA THR A 213 6.06 6.72 -12.24
C THR A 213 6.64 5.59 -13.08
N LYS A 214 7.37 5.90 -14.16
CA LYS A 214 8.04 4.87 -14.99
C LYS A 214 9.04 4.03 -14.20
N LYS A 215 9.84 4.66 -13.33
CA LYS A 215 10.80 3.91 -12.52
C LYS A 215 10.12 3.04 -11.45
N LEU A 216 8.95 3.45 -10.94
CA LEU A 216 8.14 2.63 -10.03
C LEU A 216 7.61 1.38 -10.74
N ILE A 217 7.04 1.59 -11.94
CA ILE A 217 6.57 0.54 -12.84
C ILE A 217 7.69 -0.48 -13.10
N ILE A 218 8.88 -0.01 -13.49
CA ILE A 218 10.05 -0.88 -13.72
C ILE A 218 10.41 -1.68 -12.46
N ARG A 219 10.39 -1.09 -11.26
CA ARG A 219 10.69 -1.83 -10.01
C ARG A 219 9.64 -2.91 -9.74
N ILE A 220 8.35 -2.58 -9.83
CA ILE A 220 7.27 -3.56 -9.68
C ILE A 220 7.49 -4.74 -10.63
N MET A 221 7.83 -4.45 -11.88
CA MET A 221 8.10 -5.47 -12.89
C MET A 221 9.30 -6.34 -12.56
N VAL A 222 10.42 -5.73 -12.17
CA VAL A 222 11.63 -6.48 -11.78
C VAL A 222 11.33 -7.40 -10.61
N LEU A 223 10.64 -6.92 -9.58
CA LEU A 223 10.32 -7.71 -8.39
C LEU A 223 9.34 -8.84 -8.72
N LEU A 224 8.29 -8.57 -9.52
CA LEU A 224 7.39 -9.61 -10.00
C LEU A 224 8.17 -10.69 -10.77
N SER A 225 9.10 -10.31 -11.66
CA SER A 225 9.93 -11.25 -12.41
C SER A 225 10.87 -12.09 -11.54
N SER A 226 11.27 -11.60 -10.37
CA SER A 226 12.15 -12.32 -9.43
C SER A 226 11.43 -13.32 -8.53
N GLY A 227 10.11 -13.21 -8.36
CA GLY A 227 9.34 -14.15 -7.53
C GLY A 227 9.11 -15.50 -8.19
N ASP A 228 8.77 -16.51 -7.37
CA ASP A 228 8.66 -17.92 -7.75
C ASP A 228 7.75 -18.12 -8.99
N PRO A 229 8.28 -18.64 -10.12
CA PRO A 229 7.49 -18.91 -11.31
C PRO A 229 6.36 -19.93 -11.10
N ALA A 230 6.42 -20.78 -10.07
CA ALA A 230 5.37 -21.73 -9.73
C ALA A 230 4.14 -21.08 -9.04
N SER A 231 4.27 -19.84 -8.54
CA SER A 231 3.15 -19.11 -7.94
C SER A 231 2.13 -18.69 -9.01
N SER A 232 1.00 -19.41 -9.04
CA SER A 232 -0.10 -19.14 -9.98
C SER A 232 -0.63 -17.70 -9.88
N THR A 233 -0.66 -17.13 -8.67
CA THR A 233 -1.06 -15.74 -8.42
C THR A 233 -0.07 -14.75 -9.01
N LEU A 234 1.23 -15.01 -8.85
CA LEU A 234 2.27 -14.16 -9.41
C LEU A 234 2.27 -14.23 -10.95
N ALA A 235 2.02 -15.40 -11.52
CA ALA A 235 1.87 -15.59 -12.96
C ALA A 235 0.67 -14.82 -13.53
N LEU A 236 -0.50 -14.89 -12.89
CA LEU A 236 -1.68 -14.10 -13.27
C LEU A 236 -1.43 -12.60 -13.15
N THR A 237 -0.72 -12.19 -12.10
CA THR A 237 -0.31 -10.80 -11.91
C THR A 237 0.57 -10.37 -13.09
N LYS A 238 1.66 -11.09 -13.38
CA LYS A 238 2.55 -10.83 -14.55
C LYS A 238 1.79 -10.72 -15.87
N GLN A 239 0.81 -11.61 -16.11
CA GLN A 239 -0.02 -11.58 -17.31
C GLN A 239 -0.86 -10.30 -17.40
N ARG A 240 -1.49 -9.88 -16.30
CA ARG A 240 -2.28 -8.64 -16.24
C ARG A 240 -1.40 -7.40 -16.48
N PHE A 241 -0.16 -7.39 -15.98
CA PHE A 241 0.80 -6.31 -16.25
C PHE A 241 1.28 -6.28 -17.70
N SER A 242 1.50 -7.45 -18.31
CA SER A 242 1.96 -7.57 -19.71
C SER A 242 0.96 -6.97 -20.71
N SER A 243 -0.32 -6.89 -20.35
CA SER A 243 -1.40 -6.33 -21.16
C SER A 243 -1.67 -4.83 -20.89
N ASN A 244 -0.87 -4.18 -20.05
CA ASN A 244 -1.08 -2.76 -19.72
C ASN A 244 -0.58 -1.86 -20.86
N GLU A 245 -1.51 -1.22 -21.58
CA GLU A 245 -1.24 -0.34 -22.73
C GLU A 245 -0.37 0.90 -22.41
N ASN A 246 -0.20 1.23 -21.12
CA ASN A 246 0.62 2.35 -20.69
C ASN A 246 2.12 2.00 -20.61
N MET A 247 2.45 0.73 -20.81
CA MET A 247 3.81 0.22 -20.79
C MET A 247 4.44 0.37 -22.18
N SER A 248 5.68 0.86 -22.25
CA SER A 248 6.40 0.90 -23.51
C SER A 248 6.69 -0.52 -24.03
N ASP A 249 6.78 -0.69 -25.35
CA ASP A 249 7.12 -1.98 -25.96
C ASP A 249 8.42 -2.58 -25.40
N THR A 250 9.36 -1.72 -24.98
CA THR A 250 10.63 -2.12 -24.33
C THR A 250 10.44 -2.70 -22.94
N GLU A 251 9.55 -2.12 -22.12
CA GLU A 251 9.22 -2.63 -20.78
C GLU A 251 8.45 -3.96 -20.88
N CYS A 252 7.54 -4.07 -21.87
CA CYS A 252 6.84 -5.32 -22.18
C CYS A 252 7.81 -6.41 -22.69
N PHE A 253 8.81 -6.03 -23.48
CA PHE A 253 9.85 -6.93 -23.98
C PHE A 253 10.74 -7.47 -22.85
N LEU A 254 11.17 -6.62 -21.91
CA LEU A 254 11.95 -7.04 -20.73
C LEU A 254 11.18 -8.03 -19.85
N LEU A 255 9.87 -7.84 -19.68
CA LEU A 255 9.00 -8.79 -18.99
C LEU A 255 8.95 -10.15 -19.70
N LYS A 256 8.78 -10.15 -21.02
CA LYS A 256 8.73 -11.38 -21.82
C LYS A 256 10.07 -12.12 -21.82
N GLN A 257 11.18 -11.41 -21.99
CA GLN A 257 12.53 -11.98 -22.05
C GLN A 257 12.93 -12.67 -20.74
N ARG A 258 12.68 -12.04 -19.58
CA ARG A 258 12.99 -12.62 -18.27
C ARG A 258 12.04 -13.74 -17.85
N ALA A 259 10.77 -13.68 -18.28
CA ALA A 259 9.84 -14.79 -18.06
C ALA A 259 10.27 -16.07 -18.80
N THR A 260 10.83 -15.92 -20.02
CA THR A 260 11.41 -17.06 -20.75
C THR A 260 12.68 -17.61 -20.09
N GLU A 261 13.55 -16.77 -19.54
CA GLU A 261 14.80 -17.19 -18.86
C GLU A 261 14.52 -17.99 -17.57
N ALA A 262 13.43 -17.70 -16.85
CA ALA A 262 13.00 -18.44 -15.66
C ALA A 262 12.28 -19.78 -15.96
N SER A 263 11.95 -20.04 -17.23
CA SER A 263 11.22 -21.23 -17.68
C SER A 263 12.09 -22.30 -18.35
N VAL A 264 13.41 -22.08 -18.41
CA VAL A 264 14.35 -23.10 -18.89
C VAL A 264 14.66 -24.04 -17.73
N PRO A 265 14.22 -25.31 -17.77
CA PRO A 265 14.64 -26.28 -16.77
C PRO A 265 16.13 -26.58 -16.99
N SER A 266 16.90 -26.54 -15.90
CA SER A 266 18.27 -27.07 -15.83
C SER A 266 18.32 -28.57 -16.05
#